data_AF-A0A200PXH8-F1
#
_entry.id   AF-A0A200PXH8-F1
#
_cell.length_a   1.000
_cell.length_b   1.000
_cell.length_c   1.000
_cell.angle_alpha   90.00
_cell.angle_beta   90.00
_cell.angle_gamma   90.00
#
_symmetry.space_group_name_H-M   'P 1'
#
loop_
_entity.id
_entity.type
_entity.pdbx_description
1 polymer ?
#
loop_
_entity_poly.entity_id
_entity_poly.type
_entity_poly.pdbx_seq_one_letter_code
_entity_poly.pdbx_strand_id
1 'polypeptide(L)'
;MTEVEDASNHSGLIVANNEIIRSFLSSAKTDPNLTDELHQIASNLFSQTSIPYKSLRNLWSESLPSTRPNLLHLFSGSNFVLSSPKPREKSKELQERLKKLSDLAERKEYKELVKDITPVETTNEPFSSYKDQLGFGLHVGLTMFTGYLVGYATFRALFNHNPVMNAAGGILGLVFAMLLETLLFIIRTSNQGPVSSSSTSKLKKSQ
;
A
#
# COMPACT_ATOMS: atom_id res chain seq x y z
N MET A 1 8.50 -28.57 16.62
CA MET A 1 9.66 -28.00 17.33
C MET A 1 10.88 -28.62 16.68
N THR A 2 11.25 -28.12 15.50
CA THR A 2 12.39 -28.63 14.74
C THR A 2 13.56 -27.73 15.10
N GLU A 3 14.47 -28.28 15.90
CA GLU A 3 15.71 -27.64 16.30
C GLU A 3 16.50 -27.26 15.05
N VAL A 4 16.80 -25.97 14.95
CA VAL A 4 17.74 -25.43 13.96
C VAL A 4 19.12 -25.82 14.48
N GLU A 5 19.60 -26.98 14.03
CA GLU A 5 20.95 -27.46 14.29
C GLU A 5 21.97 -26.38 13.94
N ASP A 6 22.96 -26.28 14.83
CA ASP A 6 24.06 -25.34 14.86
C ASP A 6 24.54 -24.90 13.48
N ALA A 7 24.32 -23.60 13.20
CA ALA A 7 25.11 -22.89 12.22
C ALA A 7 26.56 -22.85 12.73
N SER A 8 27.32 -23.90 12.41
CA SER A 8 28.78 -23.89 12.55
C SER A 8 29.31 -22.59 11.95
N ASN A 9 30.17 -21.92 12.70
CA ASN A 9 30.82 -20.64 12.40
C ASN A 9 31.70 -20.69 11.12
N HIS A 10 31.11 -20.97 9.97
CA HIS A 10 31.77 -20.83 8.67
C HIS A 10 31.58 -19.38 8.23
N SER A 11 32.48 -18.51 8.70
CA SER A 11 32.57 -17.13 8.24
C SER A 11 32.98 -17.10 6.77
N GLY A 12 32.01 -16.96 5.87
CA GLY A 12 32.28 -16.78 4.44
C GLY A 12 31.22 -17.33 3.51
N LEU A 13 31.56 -17.36 2.22
CA LEU A 13 30.71 -17.85 1.14
C LEU A 13 30.55 -19.38 1.26
N ILE A 14 29.31 -19.86 1.27
CA ILE A 14 28.97 -21.28 1.27
C ILE A 14 28.39 -21.65 -0.09
N VAL A 15 28.85 -22.78 -0.64
CA VAL A 15 28.43 -23.30 -1.95
C VAL A 15 27.76 -24.66 -1.75
N ALA A 16 26.69 -24.92 -2.49
CA ALA A 16 26.07 -26.24 -2.55
C ALA A 16 27.00 -27.25 -3.25
N ASN A 17 27.12 -28.45 -2.67
CA ASN A 17 28.01 -29.48 -3.18
C ASN A 17 27.37 -30.19 -4.40
N ASN A 18 27.69 -29.69 -5.60
CA ASN A 18 27.27 -30.27 -6.88
C ASN A 18 28.13 -31.48 -7.27
N GLU A 19 27.66 -32.32 -8.19
CA GLU A 19 28.35 -33.52 -8.68
C GLU A 19 29.77 -33.23 -9.21
N ILE A 20 29.96 -32.08 -9.88
CA ILE A 20 31.29 -31.68 -10.37
C ILE A 20 32.25 -31.47 -9.21
N ILE A 21 31.79 -30.81 -8.14
CA ILE A 21 32.56 -30.58 -6.93
C ILE A 21 32.83 -31.90 -6.21
N ARG A 22 31.85 -32.80 -6.12
CA ARG A 22 32.03 -34.14 -5.54
C ARG A 22 33.08 -34.95 -6.29
N SER A 23 33.05 -34.91 -7.62
CA SER A 23 34.05 -35.60 -8.45
C SER A 23 35.47 -35.08 -8.21
N PHE A 24 35.62 -33.75 -8.08
CA PHE A 24 36.89 -33.11 -7.75
C PHE A 24 37.38 -33.46 -6.33
N LEU A 25 36.49 -33.47 -5.34
CA LEU A 25 36.84 -33.86 -3.97
C LEU A 25 37.23 -35.34 -3.90
N SER A 26 36.59 -36.20 -4.69
CA SER A 26 36.96 -37.62 -4.81
C SER A 26 38.35 -37.80 -5.43
N SER A 27 38.70 -37.01 -6.46
CA SER A 27 40.06 -37.05 -7.02
C SER A 27 41.10 -36.53 -6.04
N ALA A 28 40.80 -35.43 -5.35
CA ALA A 28 41.70 -34.82 -4.37
C ALA A 28 41.95 -35.73 -3.15
N LYS A 29 40.97 -36.55 -2.76
CA LYS A 29 41.17 -37.56 -1.72
C LYS A 29 42.28 -38.56 -2.06
N THR A 30 42.54 -38.80 -3.34
CA THR A 30 43.48 -39.84 -3.81
C THR A 30 44.78 -39.24 -4.38
N ASP A 31 44.91 -37.92 -4.42
CA ASP A 31 46.06 -37.24 -5.04
C ASP A 31 47.29 -37.25 -4.11
N PRO A 32 48.40 -37.93 -4.46
CA PRO A 32 49.56 -38.07 -3.57
C PRO A 32 50.33 -36.76 -3.33
N ASN A 33 50.04 -35.69 -4.06
CA ASN A 33 50.74 -34.42 -3.92
C ASN A 33 50.12 -33.50 -2.85
N LEU A 34 48.94 -33.84 -2.34
CA LEU A 34 48.24 -33.07 -1.33
C LEU A 34 48.72 -33.43 0.08
N THR A 35 48.69 -32.45 0.98
CA THR A 35 49.01 -32.68 2.40
C THR A 35 47.93 -33.54 3.08
N ASP A 36 48.31 -34.34 4.08
CA ASP A 36 47.37 -35.18 4.85
C ASP A 36 46.17 -34.39 5.42
N GLU A 37 46.39 -33.14 5.84
CA GLU A 37 45.31 -32.26 6.29
C GLU A 37 44.27 -31.99 5.18
N LEU A 38 44.73 -31.78 3.95
CA LEU A 38 43.85 -31.52 2.80
C LEU A 38 43.12 -32.78 2.37
N HIS A 39 43.72 -33.97 2.52
CA HIS A 39 43.03 -35.24 2.32
C HIS A 39 41.87 -35.46 3.30
N GLN A 40 42.08 -35.10 4.56
CA GLN A 40 41.04 -35.17 5.59
C GLN A 40 39.93 -34.15 5.31
N ILE A 41 40.29 -32.92 4.93
CA ILE A 41 39.32 -31.88 4.52
C ILE A 41 38.52 -32.34 3.30
N ALA A 42 39.16 -32.91 2.27
CA ALA A 42 38.48 -33.44 1.09
C ALA A 42 37.46 -34.52 1.46
N SER A 43 37.86 -35.45 2.34
CA SER A 43 37.01 -36.55 2.80
C SER A 43 35.82 -36.05 3.62
N ASN A 44 36.02 -35.02 4.43
CA ASN A 44 34.95 -34.40 5.23
C ASN A 44 33.98 -33.60 4.35
N LEU A 45 34.49 -32.80 3.41
CA LEU A 45 33.67 -31.99 2.50
C LEU A 45 32.87 -32.85 1.50
N PHE A 46 33.38 -34.03 1.13
CA PHE A 46 32.71 -34.92 0.18
C PHE A 46 31.33 -35.38 0.67
N SER A 47 31.17 -35.62 1.98
CA SER A 47 29.90 -36.05 2.57
C SER A 47 28.91 -34.90 2.83
N GLN A 48 29.36 -33.65 2.82
CA GLN A 48 28.53 -32.49 3.14
C GLN A 48 27.69 -32.02 1.94
N THR A 49 26.48 -31.54 2.19
CA THR A 49 25.60 -30.95 1.16
C THR A 49 25.96 -29.48 0.88
N SER A 50 26.53 -28.78 1.86
CA SER A 50 26.95 -27.38 1.77
C SER A 50 28.39 -27.26 2.24
N ILE A 51 29.24 -26.60 1.46
CA ILE A 51 30.68 -26.54 1.70
C ILE A 51 31.19 -25.10 1.76
N PRO A 52 32.12 -24.77 2.67
CA PRO A 52 32.76 -23.46 2.71
C PRO A 52 33.68 -23.24 1.50
N TYR A 53 33.48 -22.12 0.78
CA TYR A 53 34.28 -21.76 -0.40
C TYR A 53 35.79 -21.67 -0.10
N LYS A 54 36.17 -21.20 1.10
CA LYS A 54 37.57 -21.05 1.50
C LYS A 54 38.32 -22.39 1.49
N SER A 55 37.71 -23.43 2.06
CA SER A 55 38.30 -24.78 2.11
C SER A 55 38.42 -25.37 0.71
N LEU A 56 37.39 -25.22 -0.12
CA LEU A 56 37.41 -25.66 -1.51
C LEU A 56 38.47 -24.92 -2.34
N ARG A 57 38.60 -23.60 -2.17
CA ARG A 57 39.60 -22.77 -2.85
C ARG A 57 41.02 -23.19 -2.49
N ASN A 58 41.29 -23.45 -1.21
CA ASN A 58 42.60 -23.90 -0.75
C ASN A 58 42.98 -25.24 -1.39
N LEU A 59 42.03 -26.18 -1.41
CA LEU A 59 42.25 -27.49 -2.02
C LEU A 59 42.43 -27.38 -3.54
N TRP A 60 41.71 -26.48 -4.20
CA TRP A 60 41.92 -26.16 -5.62
C TRP A 60 43.28 -25.51 -5.89
N SER A 61 43.76 -24.60 -5.03
CA SER A 61 45.05 -23.94 -5.23
C SER A 61 46.26 -24.87 -5.04
N GLU A 62 46.13 -25.88 -4.18
CA GLU A 62 47.19 -26.87 -3.92
C GLU A 62 47.16 -28.05 -4.91
N SER A 63 46.03 -28.28 -5.60
CA SER A 63 45.95 -29.31 -6.65
C SER A 63 46.88 -29.02 -7.83
N LEU A 64 47.44 -30.05 -8.45
CA LEU A 64 48.39 -29.89 -9.56
C LEU A 64 47.71 -29.21 -10.78
N PRO A 65 48.35 -28.25 -11.48
CA PRO A 65 47.73 -27.53 -12.60
C PRO A 65 47.21 -28.44 -13.74
N SER A 66 47.78 -29.63 -13.89
CA SER A 66 47.37 -30.62 -14.90
C SER A 66 46.10 -31.39 -14.56
N THR A 67 45.80 -31.58 -13.28
CA THR A 67 44.60 -32.29 -12.78
C THR A 67 43.52 -31.33 -12.29
N ARG A 68 43.85 -30.04 -12.18
CA ARG A 68 42.98 -28.98 -11.70
C ARG A 68 41.83 -28.70 -12.68
N PRO A 69 40.56 -28.82 -12.26
CA PRO A 69 39.44 -28.46 -13.12
C PRO A 69 39.36 -26.94 -13.31
N ASN A 70 38.82 -26.51 -14.46
CA ASN A 70 38.53 -25.10 -14.70
C ASN A 70 37.56 -24.58 -13.62
N LEU A 71 37.88 -23.44 -13.00
CA LEU A 71 37.10 -22.90 -11.88
C LEU A 71 35.66 -22.58 -12.27
N LEU A 72 35.41 -22.03 -13.47
CA LEU A 72 34.06 -21.78 -13.97
C LEU A 72 33.28 -23.09 -14.14
N HIS A 73 33.95 -24.14 -14.61
CA HIS A 73 33.34 -25.46 -14.76
C HIS A 73 33.05 -26.11 -13.41
N LEU A 74 33.95 -25.96 -12.43
CA LEU A 74 33.78 -26.48 -11.08
C LEU A 74 32.52 -25.93 -10.40
N PHE A 75 32.24 -24.64 -10.58
CA PHE A 75 31.05 -23.97 -10.04
C PHE A 75 29.83 -23.99 -10.96
N SER A 76 29.93 -24.61 -12.15
CA SER A 76 28.82 -24.72 -13.08
C SER A 76 27.66 -25.48 -12.44
N GLY A 77 26.47 -24.89 -12.42
CA GLY A 77 25.28 -25.45 -11.79
C GLY A 77 25.32 -25.51 -10.25
N SER A 78 26.32 -24.89 -9.60
CA SER A 78 26.35 -24.77 -8.15
C SER A 78 25.53 -23.57 -7.66
N ASN A 79 24.80 -23.76 -6.55
CA ASN A 79 24.03 -22.70 -5.91
C ASN A 79 24.78 -22.16 -4.70
N PHE A 80 24.74 -20.84 -4.49
CA PHE A 80 25.25 -20.23 -3.26
C PHE A 80 24.20 -20.34 -2.16
N VAL A 81 24.61 -20.85 -1.00
CA VAL A 81 23.76 -20.90 0.18
C VAL A 81 23.92 -19.57 0.92
N LEU A 82 23.12 -18.59 0.50
CA LEU A 82 23.06 -17.29 1.14
C LEU A 82 22.05 -17.35 2.30
N SER A 83 22.54 -17.28 3.53
CA SER A 83 21.68 -17.06 4.69
C SER A 83 21.16 -15.63 4.64
N SER A 84 19.84 -15.48 4.56
CA SER A 84 19.23 -14.15 4.71
C SER A 84 19.58 -13.61 6.10
N PRO A 85 20.04 -12.36 6.23
CA PRO A 85 20.32 -11.78 7.53
C PRO A 85 19.09 -11.89 8.42
N LYS A 86 19.31 -12.08 9.73
CA LYS A 86 18.21 -12.24 10.72
C LYS A 86 17.16 -11.14 10.47
N PRO A 87 15.88 -11.50 10.21
CA PRO A 87 14.84 -10.51 9.98
C PRO A 87 14.79 -9.51 11.13
N ARG A 88 14.72 -8.23 10.81
CA ARG A 88 14.68 -7.17 11.81
C ARG A 88 13.46 -7.34 12.71
N GLU A 89 13.69 -7.33 14.01
CA GLU A 89 12.61 -7.34 15.00
C GLU A 89 11.79 -6.04 14.86
N LYS A 90 10.48 -6.17 14.63
CA LYS A 90 9.57 -5.03 14.50
C LYS A 90 9.33 -4.41 15.88
N SER A 91 9.35 -3.08 15.98
CA SER A 91 9.03 -2.38 17.23
C SER A 91 7.57 -2.61 17.63
N LYS A 92 7.28 -2.56 18.95
CA LYS A 92 5.92 -2.74 19.49
C LYS A 92 4.92 -1.75 18.88
N GLU A 93 5.32 -0.49 18.76
CA GLU A 93 4.49 0.55 18.15
C GLU A 93 4.14 0.23 16.69
N LEU A 94 5.10 -0.29 15.91
CA LEU A 94 4.86 -0.64 14.51
C LEU A 94 3.91 -1.83 14.39
N GLN A 95 4.00 -2.81 15.29
CA GLN A 95 3.07 -3.94 15.34
C GLN A 95 1.65 -3.47 15.66
N GLU A 96 1.48 -2.58 16.64
CA GLU A 96 0.18 -2.00 16.99
C GLU A 96 -0.43 -1.21 15.83
N ARG A 97 0.38 -0.41 15.13
CA ARG A 97 -0.08 0.32 13.93
C ARG A 97 -0.49 -0.63 12.81
N LEU A 98 0.29 -1.67 12.55
CA LEU A 98 -0.06 -2.68 11.53
C LEU A 98 -1.36 -3.40 11.88
N LYS A 99 -1.56 -3.75 13.16
CA LYS A 99 -2.80 -4.36 13.64
C LYS A 99 -4.00 -3.41 13.46
N LYS A 100 -3.84 -2.13 13.80
CA LYS A 100 -4.89 -1.14 13.58
C LYS A 100 -5.26 -1.01 12.08
N LEU A 101 -4.27 -1.08 11.20
CA LEU A 101 -4.50 -1.03 9.75
C LEU A 101 -5.18 -2.30 9.23
N SER A 102 -4.83 -3.48 9.73
CA SER A 102 -5.53 -4.72 9.37
C SER A 102 -6.98 -4.70 9.85
N ASP A 103 -7.22 -4.29 11.10
CA ASP A 103 -8.58 -4.19 11.66
C ASP A 103 -9.46 -3.23 10.85
N LEU A 104 -8.90 -2.13 10.34
CA LEU A 104 -9.61 -1.19 9.47
C LEU A 104 -9.93 -1.79 8.10
N ALA A 105 -8.99 -2.55 7.52
CA ALA A 105 -9.20 -3.24 6.25
C ALA A 105 -10.31 -4.30 6.37
N GLU A 106 -10.28 -5.12 7.42
CA GLU A 106 -11.30 -6.13 7.72
C GLU A 106 -12.69 -5.52 7.91
N ARG A 107 -12.78 -4.40 8.65
CA ARG A 107 -14.06 -3.68 8.80
C ARG A 107 -14.59 -3.14 7.49
N LYS A 108 -13.71 -2.67 6.61
CA LYS A 108 -14.10 -2.19 5.29
C LYS A 108 -14.63 -3.33 4.43
N GLU A 109 -13.96 -4.46 4.41
CA GLU A 109 -14.38 -5.66 3.69
C GLU A 109 -15.73 -6.18 4.23
N TYR A 110 -15.88 -6.27 5.55
CA TYR A 110 -17.17 -6.61 6.17
C TYR A 110 -18.29 -5.66 5.75
N LYS A 111 -18.01 -4.34 5.72
CA LYS A 111 -18.99 -3.33 5.26
C LYS A 111 -19.37 -3.53 3.79
N GLU A 112 -18.43 -3.95 2.94
CA GLU A 112 -18.71 -4.26 1.54
C GLU A 112 -19.59 -5.51 1.41
N LEU A 113 -19.35 -6.56 2.22
CA LEU A 113 -20.18 -7.77 2.23
C LEU A 113 -21.63 -7.52 2.68
N VAL A 114 -21.81 -6.62 3.64
CA VAL A 114 -23.13 -6.34 4.25
C VAL A 114 -23.89 -5.24 3.50
N LYS A 115 -23.25 -4.57 2.55
CA LYS A 115 -23.78 -3.43 1.79
C LYS A 115 -25.16 -3.69 1.16
N ASP A 116 -25.42 -4.91 0.68
CA ASP A 116 -26.65 -5.24 -0.03
C ASP A 116 -27.81 -5.65 0.91
N ILE A 117 -27.50 -5.91 2.19
CA ILE A 117 -28.43 -6.39 3.20
C ILE A 117 -28.85 -5.25 4.13
N THR A 118 -27.92 -4.39 4.52
CA THR A 118 -28.23 -3.24 5.36
C THR A 118 -28.76 -2.09 4.52
N PRO A 119 -29.90 -1.48 4.88
CA PRO A 119 -30.32 -0.23 4.25
C PRO A 119 -29.21 0.79 4.42
N VAL A 120 -28.85 1.47 3.32
CA VAL A 120 -27.84 2.52 3.33
C VAL A 120 -28.28 3.56 4.35
N GLU A 121 -27.58 3.65 5.48
CA GLU A 121 -27.66 4.82 6.35
C GLU A 121 -27.09 5.98 5.55
N THR A 122 -27.97 6.64 4.80
CA THR A 122 -27.73 8.01 4.37
C THR A 122 -27.71 8.81 5.66
N THR A 123 -26.54 8.92 6.29
CA THR A 123 -26.27 9.93 7.29
C THR A 123 -26.48 11.26 6.59
N ASN A 124 -27.73 11.71 6.58
CA ASN A 124 -28.18 13.01 6.10
C ASN A 124 -27.69 14.05 7.11
N GLU A 125 -26.37 14.15 7.23
CA GLU A 125 -25.72 15.24 7.93
C GLU A 125 -25.57 16.36 6.91
N PRO A 126 -26.25 17.50 7.11
CA PRO A 126 -25.98 18.69 6.32
C PRO A 126 -24.48 19.00 6.42
N PHE A 127 -23.79 19.07 5.27
CA PHE A 127 -22.38 19.44 5.12
C PHE A 127 -21.29 18.41 5.48
N SER A 128 -21.56 17.10 5.52
CA SER A 128 -20.50 16.10 5.80
C SER A 128 -19.58 15.80 4.59
N SER A 129 -20.01 16.12 3.36
CA SER A 129 -19.19 15.91 2.15
C SER A 129 -18.44 17.18 1.74
N TYR A 130 -17.11 17.11 1.61
CA TYR A 130 -16.27 18.21 1.09
C TYR A 130 -16.76 18.78 -0.25
N LYS A 131 -17.39 17.93 -1.08
CA LYS A 131 -18.00 18.34 -2.36
C LYS A 131 -19.23 19.22 -2.14
N ASP A 132 -19.99 18.98 -1.08
CA ASP A 132 -21.19 19.76 -0.76
C ASP A 132 -20.83 21.11 -0.15
N GLN A 133 -19.73 21.20 0.61
CA GLN A 133 -19.21 22.47 1.14
C GLN A 133 -18.71 23.39 0.02
N LEU A 134 -17.96 22.84 -0.95
CA LEU A 134 -17.52 23.59 -2.13
C LEU A 134 -18.69 23.99 -3.04
N GLY A 135 -19.64 23.07 -3.26
CA GLY A 135 -20.83 23.34 -4.06
C GLY A 135 -21.71 24.42 -3.46
N PHE A 136 -21.88 24.43 -2.13
CA PHE A 136 -22.64 25.46 -1.43
C PHE A 136 -21.97 26.83 -1.52
N GLY A 137 -20.66 26.93 -1.28
CA GLY A 137 -19.93 28.19 -1.42
C GLY A 137 -20.00 28.76 -2.85
N LEU A 138 -19.89 27.89 -3.86
CA LEU A 138 -20.04 28.29 -5.27
C LEU A 138 -21.46 28.76 -5.58
N HIS A 139 -22.48 28.07 -5.08
CA HIS A 139 -23.88 28.47 -5.24
C HIS A 139 -24.13 29.86 -4.66
N VAL A 140 -23.72 30.09 -3.40
CA VAL A 140 -23.84 31.39 -2.72
C VAL A 140 -23.09 32.48 -3.49
N GLY A 141 -21.87 32.21 -3.96
CA GLY A 141 -21.12 33.17 -4.78
C GLY A 141 -21.83 33.54 -6.09
N LEU A 142 -22.43 32.56 -6.76
CA LEU A 142 -23.15 32.77 -8.02
C LEU A 142 -24.46 33.55 -7.81
N THR A 143 -25.21 33.25 -6.75
CA THR A 143 -26.45 33.97 -6.43
C THR A 143 -26.17 35.41 -6.00
N MET A 144 -25.09 35.65 -5.24
CA MET A 144 -24.61 37.00 -4.92
C MET A 144 -24.23 37.78 -6.18
N PHE A 145 -23.42 37.20 -7.07
CA PHE A 145 -23.00 37.86 -8.31
C PHE A 145 -24.21 38.22 -9.19
N THR A 146 -25.17 37.31 -9.31
CA THR A 146 -26.40 37.52 -10.07
C THR A 146 -27.27 38.60 -9.43
N GLY A 147 -27.40 38.60 -8.10
CA GLY A 147 -28.13 39.62 -7.34
C GLY A 147 -27.54 41.02 -7.52
N TYR A 148 -26.21 41.14 -7.53
CA TYR A 148 -25.52 42.40 -7.82
C TYR A 148 -25.83 42.91 -9.23
N LEU A 149 -25.69 42.05 -10.25
CA LEU A 149 -25.95 42.42 -11.65
C LEU A 149 -27.39 42.86 -11.86
N VAL A 150 -28.35 42.12 -11.28
CA VAL A 150 -29.78 42.45 -11.37
C VAL A 150 -30.07 43.77 -10.65
N GLY A 151 -29.56 43.97 -9.43
CA GLY A 151 -29.72 45.22 -8.68
C GLY A 151 -29.07 46.42 -9.39
N TYR A 152 -27.91 46.21 -10.00
CA TYR A 152 -27.22 47.23 -10.79
C TYR A 152 -28.02 47.59 -12.04
N ALA A 153 -28.56 46.59 -12.75
CA ALA A 153 -29.35 46.80 -13.96
C ALA A 153 -30.68 47.50 -13.68
N THR A 154 -31.37 47.15 -12.59
CA THR A 154 -32.65 47.79 -12.21
C THR A 154 -32.46 49.25 -11.82
N PHE A 155 -31.43 49.58 -11.04
CA PHE A 155 -31.14 50.98 -10.70
C PHE A 155 -30.61 51.78 -11.90
N ARG A 156 -29.86 51.13 -12.81
CA ARG A 156 -29.45 51.74 -14.08
C ARG A 156 -30.66 52.09 -14.96
N ALA A 157 -31.68 51.25 -14.96
CA ALA A 157 -32.93 51.52 -15.68
C ALA A 157 -33.77 52.61 -15.00
N LEU A 158 -33.73 52.71 -13.66
CA LEU A 158 -34.60 53.60 -12.89
C LEU A 158 -34.03 55.02 -12.69
N PHE A 159 -32.71 55.18 -12.56
CA PHE A 159 -32.06 56.45 -12.19
C PHE A 159 -31.15 57.06 -13.29
N ASN A 160 -31.27 56.60 -14.54
CA ASN A 160 -30.37 56.96 -15.64
C ASN A 160 -28.88 56.72 -15.28
N HIS A 161 -27.94 57.13 -16.15
CA HIS A 161 -26.52 56.76 -16.13
C HIS A 161 -25.69 57.35 -14.96
N ASN A 162 -26.24 57.49 -13.75
CA ASN A 162 -25.48 57.89 -12.57
C ASN A 162 -24.75 56.65 -11.98
N PRO A 163 -23.41 56.58 -12.10
CA PRO A 163 -22.65 55.40 -11.69
C PRO A 163 -22.75 55.11 -10.20
N VAL A 164 -22.95 56.15 -9.36
CA VAL A 164 -23.07 56.01 -7.91
C VAL A 164 -24.38 55.32 -7.52
N MET A 165 -25.50 55.71 -8.17
CA MET A 165 -26.81 55.12 -7.90
C MET A 165 -26.91 53.68 -8.39
N ASN A 166 -26.26 53.36 -9.51
CA ASN A 166 -26.23 51.98 -10.04
C ASN A 166 -25.43 51.05 -9.12
N ALA A 167 -24.30 51.52 -8.59
CA ALA A 167 -23.51 50.78 -7.61
C ALA A 167 -24.30 50.55 -6.31
N ALA A 168 -25.03 51.56 -5.83
CA ALA A 168 -25.92 51.43 -4.68
C ALA A 168 -27.03 50.39 -4.91
N GLY A 169 -27.61 50.35 -6.11
CA GLY A 169 -28.57 49.32 -6.51
C GLY A 169 -28.00 47.91 -6.54
N GLY A 170 -26.76 47.75 -7.00
CA GLY A 170 -26.06 46.47 -6.96
C GLY A 170 -25.81 45.99 -5.53
N ILE A 171 -25.42 46.89 -4.60
CA ILE A 171 -25.25 46.56 -3.18
C ILE A 171 -26.59 46.18 -2.55
N LEU A 172 -27.68 46.89 -2.85
CA LEU A 172 -29.01 46.54 -2.38
C LEU A 172 -29.47 45.18 -2.92
N GLY A 173 -29.20 44.90 -4.20
CA GLY A 173 -29.44 43.60 -4.84
C GLY A 173 -28.65 42.46 -4.19
N LEU A 174 -27.40 42.71 -3.78
CA LEU A 174 -26.60 41.76 -3.01
C LEU A 174 -27.24 41.42 -1.66
N VAL A 175 -27.65 42.44 -0.90
CA VAL A 175 -28.29 42.22 0.42
C VAL A 175 -29.59 41.44 0.26
N PHE A 176 -30.38 41.75 -0.75
CA PHE A 176 -31.62 41.03 -1.03
C PHE A 176 -31.37 39.57 -1.45
N ALA A 177 -30.40 39.32 -2.32
CA ALA A 177 -30.00 37.97 -2.70
C ALA A 177 -29.49 37.15 -1.50
N MET A 178 -28.74 37.77 -0.58
CA MET A 178 -28.30 37.14 0.67
C MET A 178 -29.47 36.74 1.57
N LEU A 179 -30.51 37.57 1.67
CA LEU A 179 -31.71 37.25 2.46
C LEU A 179 -32.52 36.12 1.82
N LEU A 180 -32.65 36.09 0.49
CA LEU A 180 -33.32 34.99 -0.22
C LEU A 180 -32.56 33.68 -0.08
N GLU A 181 -31.24 33.70 -0.24
CA GLU A 181 -30.38 32.51 -0.11
C GLU A 181 -30.49 31.92 1.30
N THR A 182 -30.43 32.77 2.34
CA THR A 182 -30.58 32.32 3.73
C THR A 182 -31.98 31.76 4.01
N LEU A 183 -33.04 32.36 3.48
CA LEU A 183 -34.40 31.84 3.60
C LEU A 183 -34.59 30.50 2.87
N LEU A 184 -34.08 30.39 1.64
CA LEU A 184 -34.12 29.13 0.86
C LEU A 184 -33.30 28.05 1.53
N PHE A 185 -32.15 28.39 2.11
CA PHE A 185 -31.35 27.49 2.91
C PHE A 185 -32.12 26.97 4.12
N ILE A 186 -32.79 27.85 4.87
CA ILE A 186 -33.64 27.49 6.01
C ILE A 186 -34.79 26.57 5.58
N ILE A 187 -35.48 26.86 4.47
CA ILE A 187 -36.57 26.02 3.97
C ILE A 187 -36.04 24.66 3.51
N ARG A 188 -34.91 24.63 2.79
CA ARG A 188 -34.29 23.40 2.30
C ARG A 188 -33.82 22.51 3.44
N THR A 189 -33.26 23.08 4.49
CA THR A 189 -32.85 22.31 5.68
C THR A 189 -34.04 21.92 6.55
N SER A 190 -35.14 22.69 6.53
CA SER A 190 -36.36 22.42 7.31
C SER A 190 -37.26 21.35 6.68
N ASN A 191 -37.37 21.32 5.34
CA ASN A 191 -38.17 20.32 4.61
C ASN A 191 -37.51 18.93 4.54
N GLN A 192 -36.37 18.74 5.21
CA GLN A 192 -35.74 17.45 5.43
C GLN A 192 -36.20 16.80 6.76
N GLY A 193 -37.36 17.21 7.29
CA GLY A 193 -38.14 16.45 8.29
C GLY A 193 -38.69 15.14 7.69
N PRO A 194 -39.05 14.14 8.52
CA PRO A 194 -38.97 12.73 8.18
C PRO A 194 -39.94 12.37 7.06
N VAL A 195 -39.41 12.22 5.83
CA VAL A 195 -40.13 11.52 4.76
C VAL A 195 -40.25 10.08 5.21
N SER A 196 -41.39 9.77 5.81
CA SER A 196 -41.80 8.44 6.21
C SER A 196 -41.75 7.56 4.98
N SER A 197 -40.94 6.52 5.04
CA SER A 197 -40.88 5.46 4.04
C SER A 197 -42.24 4.79 3.92
N SER A 198 -43.06 5.23 2.96
CA SER A 198 -44.23 4.47 2.52
C SER A 198 -43.73 3.27 1.70
N SER A 199 -43.32 2.23 2.42
CA SER A 199 -43.07 0.91 1.89
C SER A 199 -44.39 0.31 1.41
N THR A 200 -44.71 0.53 0.14
CA THR A 200 -45.76 -0.22 -0.56
C THR A 200 -45.28 -1.65 -0.75
N SER A 201 -45.58 -2.51 0.22
CA SER A 201 -45.40 -3.95 0.10
C SER A 201 -46.33 -4.49 -0.97
N LYS A 202 -45.77 -4.86 -2.13
CA LYS A 202 -46.47 -5.64 -3.14
C LYS A 202 -46.72 -7.04 -2.59
N LEU A 203 -47.90 -7.28 -2.03
CA LEU A 203 -48.41 -8.61 -1.72
C LEU A 203 -48.69 -9.34 -3.05
N LYS A 204 -47.80 -10.24 -3.46
CA LYS A 204 -48.04 -11.21 -4.54
C LYS A 204 -48.84 -12.37 -3.96
N LYS A 205 -50.17 -12.32 -4.04
CA LYS A 205 -51.04 -13.45 -3.73
C LYS A 205 -51.13 -14.35 -4.96
N SER A 206 -50.66 -15.59 -4.82
CA SER A 206 -50.88 -16.67 -5.77
C SER A 206 -52.36 -17.04 -5.82
N GLN A 207 -52.92 -17.14 -7.02
CA GLN A 207 -53.98 -18.08 -7.33
C GLN A 207 -53.86 -18.49 -8.79
#